data_AF-V4YNJ1-F1
#
_entry.id   AF-V4YNJ1-F1
#
_cell.length_a   1.000
_cell.length_b   1.000
_cell.length_c   1.000
_cell.angle_alpha   90.00
_cell.angle_beta   90.00
_cell.angle_gamma   90.00
#
_symmetry.space_group_name_H-M   'P 1'
#
loop_
_entity.id
_entity.type
_entity.pdbx_description
1 polymer ?
#
loop_
_entity_poly.entity_id
_entity_poly.type
_entity_poly.pdbx_seq_one_letter_code
_entity_poly.pdbx_strand_id
1 'polypeptide(L)'
;MLTCVRWYVAYPLSLRHIEEMMRERGIFVDHATVHRWAIKMVPVLAAVFRRRQHPVGKRWRMDETYIKVAGQWKYLYRVVDRAGDTVVIPAHEEQIAIANVLSDIDAELSELETLRDKTRNIKQAMMQELLTGKTRLIAKEGSHV
;
A
#
# COMPACT_ATOMS: atom_id res chain seq x y z
N MET A 1 -2.35 28.75 23.56
CA MET A 1 -1.92 27.34 23.53
C MET A 1 -2.42 26.60 22.30
N LEU A 2 -3.73 26.30 22.16
CA LEU A 2 -4.27 25.55 21.01
C LEU A 2 -3.99 26.20 19.65
N THR A 3 -4.05 27.53 19.55
CA THR A 3 -3.76 28.26 18.32
C THR A 3 -2.34 28.01 17.82
N CYS A 4 -1.35 27.95 18.72
CA CYS A 4 0.05 27.67 18.39
C CYS A 4 0.18 26.27 17.80
N VAL A 5 -0.41 25.26 18.44
CA VAL A 5 -0.38 23.87 17.97
C VAL A 5 -1.13 23.72 16.64
N ARG A 6 -2.27 24.39 16.49
CA ARG A 6 -3.03 24.40 15.23
C ARG A 6 -2.19 24.93 14.08
N TRP A 7 -1.52 26.06 14.27
CA TRP A 7 -0.70 26.67 13.24
C TRP A 7 0.55 25.86 12.92
N TYR A 8 1.17 25.26 13.94
CA TYR A 8 2.29 24.34 13.75
C TYR A 8 1.93 23.15 12.85
N VAL A 9 0.73 22.58 13.01
CA VAL A 9 0.29 21.42 12.22
C VAL A 9 -0.26 21.82 10.85
N ALA A 10 -0.90 22.98 10.74
CA ALA A 10 -1.60 23.39 9.52
C ALA A 10 -0.70 24.06 8.47
N TYR A 11 0.44 24.64 8.87
CA TYR A 11 1.29 25.43 8.00
C TYR A 11 2.76 25.02 8.14
N PRO A 12 3.59 25.21 7.09
CA PRO A 12 5.03 24.93 7.14
C PRO A 12 5.80 26.02 7.92
N LEU A 13 5.36 26.32 9.14
CA LEU A 13 5.95 27.30 10.03
C LEU A 13 6.96 26.65 10.97
N SER A 14 8.12 27.28 11.14
CA SER A 14 9.05 26.89 12.19
C SER A 14 8.49 27.25 13.57
N LEU A 15 8.94 26.56 14.62
CA LEU A 15 8.57 26.90 16.00
C LEU A 15 8.99 28.33 16.38
N ARG A 16 10.06 28.85 15.76
CA ARG A 16 10.52 30.23 15.91
C ARG A 16 9.54 31.22 15.28
N HIS A 17 9.02 30.93 14.09
CA HIS A 17 7.98 31.78 13.48
C HIS A 17 6.74 31.85 14.37
N ILE A 18 6.35 30.73 15.01
CA ILE A 18 5.20 30.73 15.91
C ILE A 18 5.48 31.56 17.17
N GLU A 19 6.69 31.48 17.73
CA GLU A 19 7.12 32.35 18.84
C GLU A 19 7.02 33.84 18.46
N GLU A 20 7.53 34.22 17.28
CA GLU A 20 7.47 35.60 16.77
C GLU A 20 6.02 36.08 16.60
N MET A 21 5.16 35.27 15.96
CA MET A 21 3.74 35.59 15.79
C MET A 21 2.99 35.71 17.12
N MET A 22 3.39 34.96 18.16
CA MET A 22 2.80 35.12 19.50
C MET A 22 3.28 36.39 20.18
N ARG A 23 4.55 36.75 19.97
CA ARG A 23 5.13 37.99 20.49
C ARG A 23 4.46 39.23 19.91
N GLU A 24 4.18 39.24 18.60
CA GLU A 24 3.40 40.31 17.93
C GLU A 24 1.99 40.49 18.53
N ARG A 25 1.43 39.41 19.08
CA ARG A 25 0.12 39.41 19.75
C ARG A 25 0.21 39.74 21.25
N GLY A 26 1.38 40.14 21.74
CA GLY A 26 1.64 40.44 23.15
C GLY A 26 1.74 39.21 24.05
N ILE A 27 1.86 38.01 23.49
CA ILE A 27 1.95 36.76 24.24
C ILE A 27 3.39 36.24 24.22
N PHE A 28 4.05 36.23 25.37
CA PHE A 28 5.41 35.70 25.51
C PHE A 28 5.38 34.18 25.69
N VAL A 29 5.76 33.44 24.64
CA VAL A 29 5.89 31.98 24.66
C VAL A 29 7.16 31.59 23.95
N ASP A 30 8.07 30.91 24.65
CA ASP A 30 9.27 30.35 24.04
C ASP A 30 8.94 29.19 23.08
N HIS A 31 9.66 29.09 21.96
CA HIS A 31 9.52 28.02 20.97
C HIS A 31 9.58 26.59 21.57
N ALA A 32 10.39 26.35 22.62
CA ALA A 32 10.45 25.05 23.29
C ALA A 32 9.15 24.71 24.04
N THR A 33 8.41 25.72 24.48
CA THR A 33 7.08 25.54 25.09
C THR A 33 6.05 25.15 24.04
N VAL A 34 6.08 25.79 22.86
CA VAL A 34 5.24 25.39 21.71
C VAL A 34 5.54 23.95 21.30
N HIS A 35 6.82 23.58 21.25
CA HIS A 35 7.25 22.22 20.92
C HIS A 35 6.72 21.17 21.92
N ARG A 36 6.86 21.43 23.23
CA ARG A 36 6.32 20.55 24.28
C ARG A 36 4.81 20.38 24.17
N TRP A 37 4.09 21.46 23.86
CA TRP A 37 2.65 21.39 23.60
C TRP A 37 2.33 20.56 22.36
N ALA A 38 3.07 20.71 21.27
CA ALA A 38 2.89 19.92 20.06
C ALA A 38 3.12 18.43 20.33
N ILE A 39 4.22 18.06 20.99
CA ILE A 39 4.50 16.66 21.38
C ILE A 39 3.35 16.05 22.17
N LYS A 40 2.80 16.82 23.13
CA LYS A 40 1.71 16.32 24.00
C LYS A 40 0.36 16.26 23.28
N MET A 41 0.03 17.27 22.46
CA MET A 41 -1.32 17.45 21.92
C MET A 41 -1.52 16.83 20.55
N VAL A 42 -0.50 16.80 19.69
CA VAL A 42 -0.63 16.26 18.31
C VAL A 42 -1.07 14.79 18.31
N PRO A 43 -0.53 13.88 19.15
CA PRO A 43 -1.00 12.50 19.19
C PRO A 43 -2.46 12.36 19.60
N VAL A 44 -2.91 13.17 20.57
CA VAL A 44 -4.30 13.19 21.06
C VAL A 44 -5.24 13.69 19.95
N LEU A 45 -4.87 14.80 19.31
CA LEU A 45 -5.63 15.35 18.18
C LEU A 45 -5.71 14.33 17.04
N ALA A 46 -4.58 13.70 16.68
CA ALA A 46 -4.54 12.68 15.64
C ALA A 46 -5.45 11.48 15.98
N ALA A 47 -5.50 11.03 17.24
CA ALA A 47 -6.41 9.97 17.66
C ALA A 47 -7.89 10.36 17.54
N VAL A 48 -8.24 11.60 17.90
CA VAL A 48 -9.61 12.11 17.74
C VAL A 48 -9.98 12.28 16.27
N PHE A 49 -9.06 12.80 15.45
CA PHE A 49 -9.28 12.94 14.01
C PHE A 49 -9.47 11.59 13.34
N ARG A 50 -8.63 10.59 13.64
CA ARG A 50 -8.79 9.23 13.09
C ARG A 50 -10.17 8.63 13.38
N ARG A 51 -10.75 8.88 14.56
CA ARG A 51 -12.11 8.42 14.89
C ARG A 51 -13.21 9.10 14.08
N ARG A 52 -12.93 10.30 13.56
CA ARG A 52 -13.85 11.09 12.74
C ARG A 52 -13.58 10.98 11.25
N GLN A 53 -12.50 10.30 10.86
CA GLN A 53 -12.19 10.06 9.45
C GLN A 53 -13.22 9.10 8.86
N HIS A 54 -13.57 9.34 7.61
CA HIS A 54 -14.49 8.48 6.90
C HIS A 54 -13.80 7.14 6.62
N PRO A 55 -14.57 6.05 6.48
CA PRO A 55 -14.03 4.81 5.94
C PRO A 55 -13.38 5.08 4.59
N VAL A 56 -12.15 4.61 4.43
CA VAL A 56 -11.37 4.77 3.20
C VAL A 56 -12.13 4.16 2.01
N GLY A 57 -12.26 4.92 0.92
CA GLY A 57 -12.92 4.44 -0.29
C GLY A 57 -12.18 3.28 -1.00
N LYS A 58 -12.90 2.55 -1.88
CA LYS A 58 -12.32 1.40 -2.65
C LYS A 58 -11.20 1.79 -3.62
N ARG A 59 -11.09 3.07 -3.98
CA ARG A 59 -10.07 3.59 -4.90
C ARG A 59 -9.16 4.52 -4.14
N TRP A 60 -7.87 4.26 -4.23
CA TRP A 60 -6.81 5.01 -3.60
C TRP A 60 -5.73 5.35 -4.62
N ARG A 61 -4.97 6.40 -4.33
CA ARG A 61 -3.81 6.86 -5.09
C ARG A 61 -2.61 6.87 -4.14
N MET A 62 -1.45 6.56 -4.68
CA MET A 62 -0.20 6.54 -3.94
C MET A 62 0.71 7.60 -4.52
N ASP A 63 1.15 8.52 -3.68
CA ASP A 63 2.14 9.54 -4.02
C ASP A 63 3.47 9.19 -3.37
N GLU A 64 4.55 9.32 -4.13
CA GLU A 64 5.92 9.15 -3.67
C GLU A 64 6.58 10.53 -3.57
N THR A 65 7.23 10.81 -2.43
CA THR A 65 7.97 12.06 -2.21
C THR A 65 9.27 11.81 -1.49
N TYR A 66 10.31 12.53 -1.88
CA TYR A 66 11.63 12.45 -1.27
C TYR A 66 11.72 13.50 -0.16
N ILE A 67 11.95 13.05 1.07
CA ILE A 67 12.14 13.94 2.21
C ILE A 67 13.51 13.73 2.84
N LYS A 68 14.13 14.82 3.30
CA LYS A 68 15.41 14.76 3.99
C LYS A 68 15.18 14.68 5.49
N VAL A 69 15.50 13.54 6.10
CA VAL A 69 15.35 13.29 7.54
C VAL A 69 16.72 13.12 8.15
N ALA A 70 17.08 13.99 9.11
CA ALA A 70 18.39 13.99 9.77
C ALA A 70 19.59 13.95 8.79
N GLY A 71 19.48 14.67 7.68
CA GLY A 71 20.53 14.74 6.65
C GLY A 71 20.48 13.63 5.59
N GLN A 72 19.70 12.57 5.80
CA GLN A 72 19.56 11.45 4.85
C GLN A 72 18.28 11.59 4.03
N TRP A 73 18.38 11.33 2.71
CA TRP A 73 17.21 11.24 1.84
C TRP A 73 16.44 9.94 2.14
N LYS A 74 15.12 10.08 2.35
CA LYS A 74 14.21 8.96 2.57
C LYS A 74 13.00 9.10 1.66
N TYR A 75 12.54 7.95 1.18
CA TYR A 75 11.30 7.83 0.43
C TYR A 75 10.13 7.88 1.42
N LEU A 76 9.22 8.82 1.19
CA LEU A 76 7.94 8.88 1.89
C LEU A 76 6.85 8.51 0.88
N TYR A 77 6.20 7.38 1.14
CA TYR A 77 5.02 6.96 0.40
C TYR A 77 3.78 7.38 1.18
N ARG A 78 2.86 8.10 0.53
CA ARG A 78 1.57 8.49 1.09
C ARG A 78 0.47 7.92 0.22
N VAL A 79 -0.38 7.09 0.81
CA VAL A 79 -1.58 6.59 0.15
C VAL A 79 -2.76 7.43 0.60
N VAL A 80 -3.52 7.97 -0.36
CA VAL A 80 -4.71 8.79 -0.12
C VAL A 80 -5.90 8.27 -0.92
N ASP A 81 -7.10 8.40 -0.36
CA ASP A 81 -8.33 8.07 -1.07
C ASP A 81 -8.85 9.24 -1.92
N ARG A 82 -10.01 9.06 -2.55
CA ARG A 82 -10.65 10.12 -3.37
C ARG A 82 -11.04 11.36 -2.57
N ALA A 83 -11.36 11.21 -1.28
CA ALA A 83 -11.71 12.31 -0.39
C ALA A 83 -10.45 13.01 0.18
N GLY A 84 -9.26 12.46 -0.07
CA GLY A 84 -7.99 12.96 0.43
C GLY A 84 -7.60 12.40 1.79
N ASP A 85 -8.35 11.42 2.31
CA ASP A 85 -8.05 10.74 3.56
C ASP A 85 -6.85 9.80 3.38
N THR A 86 -5.87 9.91 4.27
CA THR A 86 -4.68 9.06 4.25
C THR A 86 -5.04 7.64 4.67
N VAL A 87 -4.64 6.66 3.84
CA VAL A 87 -4.82 5.24 4.12
C VAL A 87 -3.72 4.76 5.04
N VAL A 88 -4.10 4.04 6.10
CA VAL A 88 -3.15 3.41 7.00
C VAL A 88 -2.57 2.18 6.31
N ILE A 89 -1.26 2.19 6.12
CA ILE A 89 -0.51 1.05 5.59
C ILE A 89 -0.20 0.10 6.77
N PRO A 90 -0.37 -1.22 6.63
CA PRO A 90 -0.05 -2.19 7.68
C PRO A 90 1.43 -2.14 8.08
N ALA A 91 1.77 -2.75 9.22
CA ALA A 91 3.17 -2.81 9.67
C ALA A 91 4.05 -3.56 8.68
N HIS A 92 5.35 -3.27 8.65
CA HIS A 92 6.28 -3.88 7.68
C HIS A 92 6.31 -5.41 7.76
N GLU A 93 6.22 -5.98 8.97
CA GLU A 93 6.15 -7.43 9.17
C GLU A 93 4.90 -8.04 8.52
N GLU A 94 3.76 -7.37 8.67
CA GLU A 94 2.49 -7.77 8.04
C GLU A 94 2.57 -7.62 6.51
N GLN A 95 3.21 -6.56 6.01
CA GLN A 95 3.47 -6.38 4.57
C GLN A 95 4.31 -7.54 4.00
N ILE A 96 5.38 -7.94 4.70
CA ILE A 96 6.20 -9.10 4.30
C ILE A 96 5.36 -10.37 4.29
N ALA A 97 4.57 -10.61 5.34
CA ALA A 97 3.73 -11.80 5.43
C ALA A 97 2.73 -11.86 4.26
N ILE A 98 2.07 -10.74 3.95
CA ILE A 98 1.17 -10.63 2.79
C ILE A 98 1.92 -10.89 1.48
N ALA A 99 3.09 -10.27 1.30
CA ALA A 99 3.88 -10.41 0.08
C ALA A 99 4.35 -11.86 -0.15
N ASN A 100 4.74 -12.57 0.90
CA ASN A 100 5.14 -13.97 0.81
C ASN A 100 3.97 -14.85 0.39
N VAL A 101 2.81 -14.71 1.05
CA VAL A 101 1.60 -15.48 0.69
C VAL A 101 1.17 -15.22 -0.75
N LEU A 102 1.19 -13.96 -1.20
CA LEU A 102 0.88 -13.62 -2.59
C LEU A 102 1.88 -14.22 -3.58
N SER A 103 3.18 -14.21 -3.24
CA SER A 103 4.22 -14.80 -4.08
C SER A 103 4.07 -16.32 -4.21
N ASP A 104 3.70 -16.99 -3.12
CA ASP A 104 3.44 -18.44 -3.13
C ASP A 104 2.24 -18.78 -4.04
N ILE A 105 1.17 -17.97 -3.96
CA ILE A 105 -0.01 -18.11 -4.84
C ILE A 105 0.36 -17.90 -6.32
N ASP A 106 1.14 -16.86 -6.62
CA ASP A 106 1.58 -16.57 -7.99
C ASP A 106 2.48 -17.70 -8.56
N ALA A 107 3.31 -18.32 -7.71
CA ALA A 107 4.12 -19.48 -8.09
C ALA A 107 3.24 -20.69 -8.44
N GLU A 108 2.27 -21.02 -7.58
CA GLU A 108 1.34 -22.13 -7.82
C GLU A 108 0.49 -21.90 -9.09
N LEU A 109 -0.01 -20.67 -9.28
CA LEU A 109 -0.74 -20.29 -10.50
C LEU A 109 0.12 -20.51 -11.74
N SER A 110 1.38 -20.04 -11.73
CA SER A 110 2.30 -20.21 -12.85
C SER A 110 2.52 -21.68 -13.19
N GLU A 111 2.74 -22.53 -12.18
CA GLU A 111 2.90 -23.97 -12.37
C GLU A 111 1.67 -24.60 -13.02
N LEU A 112 0.48 -24.30 -12.52
CA LEU A 112 -0.79 -24.79 -13.05
C LEU A 112 -1.02 -24.32 -14.49
N GLU A 113 -0.68 -23.07 -14.81
CA GLU A 113 -0.76 -22.56 -16.18
C GLU A 113 0.19 -23.31 -17.12
N THR A 114 1.42 -23.59 -16.69
CA THR A 114 2.34 -24.39 -17.51
C THR A 114 1.84 -25.81 -17.76
N LEU A 115 1.22 -26.44 -16.75
CA LEU A 115 0.64 -27.77 -16.87
C LEU A 115 -0.55 -27.78 -17.82
N ARG A 116 -1.47 -26.81 -17.65
CA ARG A 116 -2.62 -26.60 -18.55
C ARG A 116 -2.15 -26.46 -20.00
N ASP A 117 -1.13 -25.65 -20.23
CA ASP A 117 -0.65 -25.35 -21.58
C ASP A 117 0.04 -26.59 -22.19
N LYS A 118 0.81 -27.36 -21.41
CA LYS A 118 1.36 -28.66 -21.84
C LYS A 118 0.26 -29.64 -22.25
N THR A 119 -0.76 -29.83 -21.41
CA THR A 119 -1.88 -30.73 -21.71
C THR A 119 -2.63 -30.29 -22.96
N ARG A 120 -2.83 -28.98 -23.15
CA ARG A 120 -3.47 -28.42 -24.35
C ARG A 120 -2.64 -28.70 -25.60
N ASN A 121 -1.32 -28.51 -25.53
CA ASN A 121 -0.41 -28.77 -26.64
C ASN A 121 -0.38 -30.24 -27.03
N ILE A 122 -0.33 -31.16 -26.05
CA ILE A 122 -0.38 -32.61 -26.31
C ILE A 122 -1.70 -33.00 -26.98
N LYS A 123 -2.83 -32.49 -26.47
CA LYS A 123 -4.14 -32.75 -27.07
C LYS A 123 -4.22 -32.25 -28.51
N GLN A 124 -3.72 -31.05 -28.78
CA GLN A 124 -3.69 -30.47 -30.13
C GLN A 124 -2.78 -31.28 -31.07
N ALA A 125 -1.57 -31.66 -30.62
CA ALA A 125 -0.65 -32.47 -31.41
C ALA A 125 -1.24 -33.85 -31.73
N MET A 126 -1.79 -34.54 -30.73
CA MET A 126 -2.42 -35.85 -30.91
C MET A 126 -3.61 -35.79 -31.88
N MET A 127 -4.44 -34.74 -31.79
CA MET A 127 -5.53 -34.52 -32.74
C MET A 127 -5.00 -34.39 -34.18
N GLN A 128 -3.92 -33.64 -34.38
CA GLN A 128 -3.30 -33.49 -35.71
C GLN A 128 -2.79 -34.83 -36.25
N GLU A 129 -2.13 -35.65 -35.42
CA GLU A 129 -1.63 -36.95 -35.85
C GLU A 129 -2.75 -37.93 -36.25
N LEU A 130 -3.85 -37.93 -35.51
CA LEU A 130 -5.00 -38.81 -35.77
C LEU A 130 -5.76 -38.37 -37.04
N LEU A 131 -6.04 -37.07 -37.18
CA LEU A 131 -6.75 -36.53 -38.34
C LEU A 131 -5.95 -36.63 -39.64
N THR A 132 -4.62 -36.53 -39.57
CA THR A 132 -3.75 -36.69 -40.74
C THR A 132 -3.42 -38.14 -41.04
N GLY A 133 -3.87 -39.08 -40.20
CA GLY A 133 -3.65 -40.51 -40.38
C GLY A 133 -2.20 -40.96 -40.19
N LYS A 134 -1.34 -40.10 -39.60
CA LYS A 134 0.04 -40.44 -39.22
C LYS A 134 0.06 -41.55 -38.18
N THR A 135 -0.90 -41.52 -37.26
CA THR A 135 -1.09 -42.55 -36.23
C THR A 135 -2.50 -43.11 -36.38
N ARG A 136 -2.63 -44.44 -36.54
CA ARG A 136 -3.92 -45.13 -36.66
C ARG A 136 -4.21 -45.95 -35.41
N LEU A 137 -5.40 -45.80 -34.86
CA LEU A 137 -5.83 -46.56 -33.69
C LEU A 137 -6.16 -47.99 -34.12
N ILE A 138 -5.59 -48.97 -33.41
CA ILE A 138 -5.92 -50.38 -33.58
C ILE A 138 -7.18 -50.63 -32.74
N ALA A 139 -8.26 -51.08 -33.36
CA ALA A 139 -9.44 -51.50 -32.62
C ALA A 139 -9.06 -52.69 -31.72
N LYS A 140 -9.43 -52.67 -30.45
CA LYS A 140 -9.20 -53.79 -29.55
C LYS A 140 -10.09 -54.95 -30.03
N GLU A 141 -9.50 -55.96 -30.67
CA GLU A 141 -10.21 -57.19 -31.01
C GLU A 141 -10.68 -57.86 -29.71
N GLY A 142 -12.00 -57.92 -29.52
CA GLY A 142 -12.63 -58.59 -28.38
C GLY A 142 -13.54 -57.71 -27.53
N SER A 143 -14.65 -57.25 -28.09
CA SER A 143 -15.89 -57.06 -27.34
C SER A 143 -17.04 -57.69 -28.13
N HIS A 144 -16.97 -59.02 -28.25
CA HIS A 144 -18.13 -59.86 -28.48
C HIS A 144 -18.40 -60.60 -27.17
N VAL A 145 -19.29 -60.05 -26.34
CA VAL A 145 -20.45 -60.75 -25.76
C VAL A 145 -21.54 -59.69 -25.59
#